data_AF-A0A016W356-F1
#
_entry.id   AF-A0A016W356-F1
#
_cell.length_a   1.000
_cell.length_b   1.000
_cell.length_c   1.000
_cell.angle_alpha   90.00
_cell.angle_beta   90.00
_cell.angle_gamma   90.00
#
_symmetry.space_group_name_H-M   'P 1'
#
loop_
_entity.id
_entity.type
_entity.pdbx_description
1 polymer ?
#
loop_
_entity_poly.entity_id
_entity_poly.type
_entity_poly.pdbx_seq_one_letter_code
_entity_poly.pdbx_strand_id
1 'polypeptide(L)' 'MLAKHGGGIVLTKDDLENPQKLRETLLTMFNDVSYSQNAKRLSEMLLNQPISAKQLLIRHCEFAAK' A
#
# COMPACT_ATOMS: atom_id res chain seq x y z
N MET A 1 -2.01 -4.28 0.12
CA MET A 1 -0.58 -3.90 0.01
C MET A 1 -0.24 -2.67 0.87
N LEU A 2 -0.92 -1.54 0.70
CA LEU A 2 -0.64 -0.30 1.45
C LEU A 2 -0.78 -0.48 2.97
N ALA A 3 -1.94 -0.96 3.44
CA ALA A 3 -2.15 -1.23 4.86
C ALA A 3 -1.25 -2.35 5.41
N LYS A 4 -0.95 -3.37 4.59
CA LYS A 4 -0.01 -4.46 4.95
C LYS A 4 1.41 -3.93 5.23
N HIS A 5 1.82 -2.86 4.56
CA HIS A 5 3.11 -2.21 4.79
C HIS A 5 3.02 -1.02 5.75
N GLY A 6 1.89 -0.84 6.46
CA GLY A 6 1.72 0.25 7.42
C GLY A 6 1.65 1.64 6.81
N GLY A 7 1.43 1.75 5.48
CA GLY A 7 1.27 3.02 4.77
C GLY A 7 -0.19 3.39 4.51
N GLY A 8 -1.15 2.66 5.09
CA GLY A 8 -2.58 2.83 4.82
C GLY A 8 -3.47 2.26 5.92
N ILE A 9 -4.69 2.78 6.03
CA ILE A 9 -5.75 2.22 6.90
C ILE A 9 -6.86 1.71 5.97
N VAL A 10 -7.41 0.54 6.27
CA VAL A 10 -8.52 -0.04 5.50
C VAL A 10 -9.83 0.40 6.14
N LEU A 11 -10.70 0.99 5.33
CA LEU A 11 -12.08 1.29 5.69
C LEU A 11 -13.02 0.47 4.80
N THR A 12 -14.06 -0.07 5.41
CA THR A 12 -15.21 -0.69 4.72
C THR A 12 -16.19 0.38 4.25
N LYS A 13 -17.20 0.01 3.45
CA LYS A 13 -18.22 0.97 3.00
C LYS A 13 -19.05 1.52 4.15
N ASP A 14 -19.39 0.67 5.12
CA ASP A 14 -20.15 1.05 6.30
C ASP A 14 -19.38 2.06 7.16
N ASP A 15 -18.05 1.99 7.15
CA ASP A 15 -17.20 2.97 7.84
C ASP A 15 -17.29 4.37 7.23
N LEU A 16 -17.61 4.47 5.93
CA LEU A 16 -17.73 5.75 5.23
C LEU A 16 -19.01 6.50 5.61
N GLU A 17 -20.04 5.78 6.06
CA GLU A 17 -21.29 6.37 6.55
C GLU A 17 -21.14 7.00 7.94
N ASN A 18 -20.01 6.77 8.62
CA ASN A 18 -19.70 7.31 9.94
C ASN A 18 -18.66 8.46 9.86
N PRO A 19 -19.10 9.73 9.90
CA PRO A 19 -18.20 10.88 9.77
C PRO A 19 -17.16 10.97 10.88
N GLN A 20 -17.49 10.53 12.10
CA GLN A 20 -16.58 10.54 13.24
C GLN A 20 -15.43 9.55 13.00
N LYS A 21 -15.75 8.32 12.60
CA LYS A 21 -14.74 7.30 12.28
C LYS A 21 -13.82 7.76 11.15
N LEU A 22 -14.38 8.40 10.12
CA LEU A 22 -13.61 8.93 9.01
C LEU A 22 -12.64 10.03 9.45
N ARG A 23 -13.13 10.98 10.26
CA ARG A 23 -12.32 12.06 10.84
C ARG A 23 -11.20 11.51 11.71
N GLU A 24 -11.50 10.58 12.61
CA GLU A 24 -10.51 9.96 13.49
C GLU A 24 -9.42 9.24 12.69
N THR A 25 -9.82 8.46 11.68
CA THR A 25 -8.88 7.74 10.80
C THR A 25 -7.93 8.70 10.10
N LEU A 26 -8.44 9.82 9.57
CA LEU A 26 -7.61 10.85 8.93
C LEU A 26 -6.67 11.52 9.92
N LEU A 27 -7.16 11.86 11.13
CA LEU A 27 -6.33 12.44 12.18
C LEU A 27 -5.22 11.47 12.62
N THR A 28 -5.50 10.17 12.73
CA THR A 28 -4.48 9.16 13.00
C THR A 28 -3.41 9.17 11.91
N MET A 29 -3.82 9.11 10.64
CA MET A 29 -2.90 9.13 9.51
C MET A 29 -2.00 10.36 9.45
N PHE A 30 -2.53 11.54 9.77
CA PHE A 30 -1.77 12.78 9.69
C PHE A 30 -0.84 13.00 10.89
N ASN A 31 -1.20 12.50 12.07
CA ASN A 31 -0.44 12.75 13.29
C ASN A 31 0.55 11.62 13.63
N ASP A 32 0.33 10.41 13.12
CA ASP A 32 1.26 9.30 13.30
C ASP A 32 2.30 9.29 12.16
N VAL A 33 3.53 9.67 12.50
CA VAL A 33 4.66 9.76 11.57
C VAL A 33 4.98 8.43 10.89
N SER A 34 4.64 7.29 11.50
CA SER A 34 4.96 5.97 10.97
C SER A 34 4.33 5.74 9.59
N TYR A 35 3.13 6.26 9.32
CA TYR A 35 2.50 6.16 8.00
C TYR A 35 3.35 6.80 6.91
N SER A 36 3.92 7.99 7.17
CA SER A 36 4.78 8.70 6.21
C SER A 36 6.11 7.95 5.97
N GLN A 37 6.70 7.41 7.03
CA GLN A 37 7.95 6.66 6.97
C GLN A 37 7.76 5.34 6.21
N ASN A 38 6.68 4.62 6.50
CA ASN A 38 6.32 3.38 5.84
C ASN A 38 6.00 3.60 4.36
N ALA A 39 5.28 4.67 4.02
CA ALA A 39 5.01 5.04 2.64
C ALA A 39 6.30 5.35 1.85
N LYS A 40 7.22 6.12 2.45
CA LYS A 40 8.53 6.40 1.84
C LYS A 40 9.35 5.12 1.64
N ARG A 41 9.45 4.29 2.67
CA ARG A 41 10.13 2.99 2.59
C ARG A 41 9.55 2.10 1.49
N LEU A 42 8.22 2.01 1.40
CA LEU A 42 7.56 1.24 0.35
C LEU A 42 7.89 1.79 -1.04
N SER A 43 7.89 3.11 -1.21
CA SER A 43 8.29 3.75 -2.46
C SER A 43 9.73 3.39 -2.86
N GLU A 44 10.66 3.44 -1.92
CA GLU A 44 12.06 3.04 -2.15
C GLU A 44 12.18 1.55 -2.52
N MET A 45 11.41 0.68 -1.88
CA MET A 45 11.35 -0.74 -2.22
C MET A 45 10.81 -0.98 -3.63
N LEU A 46 9.79 -0.23 -4.05
CA LEU A 46 9.21 -0.34 -5.40
C LEU A 46 10.16 0.17 -6.50
N LEU A 47 10.90 1.24 -6.23
CA LEU A 47 11.88 1.80 -7.16
C LEU A 47 13.11 0.89 -7.31
N ASN A 48 13.54 0.27 -6.22
CA ASN A 48 14.76 -0.55 -6.18
C ASN A 48 14.47 -2.06 -6.26
N GLN A 49 13.38 -2.47 -6.90
CA GLN A 49 13.11 -3.90 -7.07
C GLN A 49 14.18 -4.55 -7.95
N PRO A 50 14.70 -5.73 -7.58
CA PRO A 50 15.76 -6.41 -8.33
C PRO A 50 15.30 -6.88 -9.71
N ILE A 51 14.00 -7.09 -9.90
CA ILE A 51 13.38 -7.45 -11.17
C ILE A 51 12.20 -6.51 -11.39
N SER A 52 12.14 -5.89 -12.56
CA SER A 52 11.01 -5.02 -12.89
C SER A 52 9.71 -5.82 -13.04
N ALA A 53 8.57 -5.19 -12.73
CA ALA A 53 7.25 -5.80 -12.90
C ALA A 53 7.02 -6.34 -14.33
N LYS A 54 7.54 -5.63 -15.35
CA LYS A 54 7.50 -6.08 -16.75
C LYS A 54 8.25 -7.39 -16.96
N GLN A 55 9.49 -7.48 -16.48
CA GLN A 55 10.28 -8.70 -16.62
C GLN A 55 9.66 -9.87 -15.85
N LEU A 56 9.15 -9.61 -14.65
CA LEU A 56 8.46 -10.62 -13.85
C LEU A 56 7.24 -11.17 -14.59
N LEU A 57 6.42 -10.30 -15.19
CA LEU A 57 5.26 -10.69 -16.01
C LEU A 57 5.68 -11.60 -17.17
N ILE A 58 6.70 -11.20 -17.95
CA ILE A 58 7.18 -11.99 -19.10
C ILE A 58 7.60 -13.39 -18.64
N ARG A 59 8.40 -13.49 -17.57
CA ARG A 59 8.86 -14.78 -17.04
C ARG A 59 7.71 -15.68 -16.59
N HIS A 60 6.67 -15.11 -15.98
CA HIS A 60 5.48 -15.88 -15.58
C HIS A 60 4.69 -16.37 -16.79
N CYS A 61 4.53 -15.55 -17.82
CA CYS A 61 3.88 -15.97 -19.07
C CYS A 61 4.68 -17.07 -19.78
N GLU A 62 6.01 -16.91 -19.88
CA GLU A 62 6.90 -17.93 -20.47
C GLU A 62 6.84 -19.25 -19.70
N PHE A 63 6.79 -19.20 -18.37
CA PHE A 63 6.64 -20.40 -17.54
C PHE A 63 5.28 -21.08 -17.77
N ALA A 64 4.19 -20.31 -17.83
CA ALA A 64 2.85 -20.86 -18.02
C ALA A 64 2.61 -21.44 -19.43
N ALA A 65 3.36 -20.97 -20.43
CA ALA A 65 3.28 -21.45 -21.81
C ALA A 65 4.13 -22.71 -22.09
N LYS A 66 5.02 -23.10 -21.15
CA LYS A 66 5.78 -24.36 -21.21
C LYS A 66 4.96 -25.53 -20.68
#